data_AF-A0A935P936-F1
#
_entry.id   AF-A0A935P936-F1
#
_cell.length_a   1.000
_cell.length_b   1.000
_cell.length_c   1.000
_cell.angle_alpha   90.00
_cell.angle_beta   90.00
_cell.angle_gamma   90.00
#
_symmetry.space_group_name_H-M   'P 1'
#
loop_
_entity.id
_entity.type
_entity.pdbx_description
1 polymer ?
#
loop_
_entity_poly.entity_id
_entity_poly.type
_entity_poly.pdbx_seq_one_letter_code
_entity_poly.pdbx_strand_id
1 'polypeptide(L)'
;MKPIVDRRRVLLGALLGVAWGVRAASGDSASPVELLQNAVDAYFEERYDESIRLYKAILQIDPLNAAAGKGLRTAVKLQDRKIKKLRETERPNFDAVTAYVAQDRLVEASDRVRDIATRLPLHSDVKKLNADILARAEKAVSKTRAESSDRYYAEGVVAYLKEDWFKAVASWEQVFKFNPSRLDVKAKMERARKNLQEQERLDRFLILLDVGREMTRQKLYLEAIRACTEAISLDQKNPEARACLDKARRGNIEEMARMRSEEVQRMLERAMGHFTTGQRAQATRGFQAVLDKDPLNRVAADYLNRIYGRDPGFQISDNPLSDGGAGNYRRGQQYLGEGRFDEANEAFERYLAARPDDAKAQQALEDSRAQQREAAESAYREGLTHWAQGDLTRAKELWEKTLRIDPNYVKAKQALVKTKQEESRPR
;
A
#
# COMPACT_ATOMS: atom_id res chain seq x y z
N MET A 1 15.67 37.25 -3.09
CA MET A 1 16.30 35.95 -2.75
C MET A 1 16.29 35.81 -1.23
N LYS A 2 15.44 34.94 -0.68
CA LYS A 2 15.35 34.63 0.76
C LYS A 2 15.90 33.21 0.98
N PRO A 3 16.65 32.93 2.07
CA PRO A 3 17.20 31.61 2.29
C PRO A 3 16.11 30.65 2.81
N ILE A 4 16.10 29.45 2.24
CA ILE A 4 15.26 28.32 2.64
C ILE A 4 15.80 27.80 3.98
N VAL A 5 15.07 28.11 5.05
CA VAL A 5 15.37 27.67 6.42
C VAL A 5 14.84 26.25 6.61
N ASP A 6 15.77 25.36 6.94
CA ASP A 6 15.66 24.22 7.85
C ASP A 6 14.41 23.30 7.77
N ARG A 7 14.51 22.26 6.93
CA ARG A 7 13.66 21.05 6.98
C ARG A 7 14.48 19.76 7.23
N ARG A 8 15.66 19.86 7.85
CA ARG A 8 16.62 18.73 7.94
C ARG A 8 16.54 17.88 9.22
N ARG A 9 15.39 17.81 9.90
CA ARG A 9 15.30 17.11 11.20
C ARG A 9 14.18 16.10 11.42
N VAL A 10 13.58 15.53 10.38
CA VAL A 10 12.51 14.53 10.56
C VAL A 10 12.76 13.17 9.88
N LEU A 11 13.69 13.03 8.93
CA LEU A 11 13.62 11.84 8.06
C LEU A 11 14.52 10.63 8.37
N LEU A 12 15.49 10.67 9.30
CA LEU A 12 16.29 9.47 9.61
C LEU A 12 16.50 9.15 11.09
N GLY A 13 15.45 9.35 11.88
CA GLY A 13 15.33 8.83 13.25
C GLY A 13 14.14 7.90 13.46
N ALA A 14 13.61 7.28 12.40
CA ALA A 14 12.36 6.53 12.44
C ALA A 14 12.51 5.09 11.93
N LEU A 15 13.42 4.31 12.54
CA LEU A 15 13.33 2.84 12.53
C LEU A 15 12.59 2.28 13.76
N LEU A 16 11.84 3.12 14.47
CA LEU A 16 10.95 2.71 15.55
C LEU A 16 9.61 3.41 15.41
N GLY A 17 8.77 2.89 14.50
CA GLY A 17 7.44 3.41 14.31
C GLY A 17 6.83 2.98 12.99
N VAL A 18 6.68 1.67 12.76
CA VAL A 18 5.68 1.21 11.79
C VAL A 18 4.30 1.44 12.43
N ALA A 19 3.90 2.71 12.54
CA ALA A 19 2.51 3.08 12.66
C ALA A 19 1.93 2.90 11.25
N TRP A 20 1.38 1.72 11.00
CA TRP A 20 0.48 1.53 9.86
C TRP A 20 -0.56 2.64 9.93
N GLY A 21 -0.61 3.43 8.87
CA GLY A 21 -1.60 4.47 8.69
C GLY A 21 -2.97 3.83 8.67
N VAL A 22 -3.76 4.11 9.71
CA VAL A 22 -5.18 4.36 9.49
C VAL A 22 -5.22 5.53 8.52
N ARG A 23 -5.68 5.25 7.31
CA ARG A 23 -5.88 6.21 6.23
C ARG A 23 -6.86 7.26 6.73
N ALA A 24 -6.37 8.40 7.20
CA ALA A 24 -7.20 9.58 7.47
C ALA A 24 -7.58 10.20 6.11
N ALA A 25 -8.61 9.63 5.48
CA ALA A 25 -9.23 10.15 4.28
C ALA A 25 -10.77 10.05 4.39
N SER A 26 -11.31 10.43 5.55
CA SER A 26 -12.67 10.93 5.80
C SER A 26 -12.77 11.13 7.32
N GLY A 27 -13.52 12.13 7.78
CA GLY A 27 -13.68 12.47 9.20
C GLY A 27 -14.54 11.49 9.99
N ASP A 28 -14.41 10.18 9.76
CA ASP A 28 -15.10 9.15 10.54
C ASP A 28 -14.07 8.47 11.45
N SER A 29 -14.19 8.70 12.76
CA SER A 29 -13.52 7.83 13.74
C SER A 29 -14.05 6.41 13.53
N ALA A 30 -13.15 5.46 13.24
CA ALA A 30 -13.53 4.06 13.04
C ALA A 30 -14.44 3.59 14.18
N SER A 31 -15.57 2.97 13.84
CA SER A 31 -16.54 2.54 14.83
C SER A 31 -15.92 1.51 15.79
N PRO A 32 -16.42 1.34 17.03
CA PRO A 32 -15.95 0.29 17.93
C PRO A 32 -15.98 -1.11 17.30
N VAL A 33 -16.92 -1.35 16.37
CA VAL A 33 -17.05 -2.60 15.61
C VAL A 33 -15.89 -2.75 14.60
N GLU A 34 -15.57 -1.71 13.84
CA GLU A 34 -14.44 -1.71 12.90
C GLU A 34 -13.10 -1.84 13.62
N LEU A 35 -12.93 -1.18 14.78
CA LEU A 35 -11.75 -1.32 15.62
C LEU A 35 -11.61 -2.76 16.13
N LEU A 36 -12.71 -3.38 16.56
CA LEU A 36 -12.71 -4.78 17.00
C LEU A 36 -12.35 -5.73 15.87
N GLN A 37 -12.90 -5.52 14.68
CA GLN A 37 -12.54 -6.27 13.49
C GLN A 37 -11.04 -6.18 13.20
N ASN A 38 -10.50 -4.96 13.10
CA ASN A 38 -9.08 -4.75 12.83
C ASN A 38 -8.18 -5.38 13.92
N ALA A 39 -8.63 -5.35 15.18
CA ALA A 39 -7.90 -5.96 16.29
C ALA A 39 -7.81 -7.49 16.17
N VAL A 40 -8.91 -8.14 15.78
CA VAL A 40 -8.97 -9.59 15.59
C VAL A 40 -8.23 -10.00 14.31
N ASP A 41 -8.33 -9.25 13.22
CA ASP A 41 -7.56 -9.48 12.00
C ASP A 41 -6.05 -9.44 12.29
N ALA A 42 -5.58 -8.40 12.98
CA ALA A 42 -4.19 -8.28 13.41
C ALA A 42 -3.76 -9.45 14.33
N TYR A 43 -4.65 -9.92 15.21
CA TYR A 43 -4.41 -11.12 16.03
C TYR A 43 -4.29 -12.39 15.17
N PHE A 44 -5.17 -12.55 14.18
CA PHE A 44 -5.15 -13.67 13.24
C PHE A 44 -3.96 -13.62 12.27
N GLU A 45 -3.32 -12.49 12.11
CA GLU A 45 -2.07 -12.37 11.36
C GLU A 45 -0.82 -12.37 12.25
N GLU A 46 -0.97 -12.64 13.55
CA GLU A 46 0.10 -12.62 14.56
C GLU A 46 0.84 -11.27 14.69
N ARG A 47 0.19 -10.20 14.23
CA ARG A 47 0.56 -8.80 14.43
C ARG A 47 0.08 -8.35 15.81
N TYR A 48 0.56 -9.02 16.86
CA TYR A 48 0.07 -8.83 18.23
C TYR A 48 0.24 -7.40 18.75
N ASP A 49 1.32 -6.70 18.38
CA ASP A 49 1.52 -5.27 18.70
C ASP A 49 0.34 -4.39 18.24
N GLU A 50 -0.08 -4.58 17.00
CA GLU A 50 -1.19 -3.84 16.40
C GLU A 50 -2.51 -4.23 17.04
N SER A 51 -2.75 -5.53 17.20
CA SER A 51 -3.92 -6.07 17.88
C SER A 51 -4.09 -5.49 19.30
N ILE A 52 -3.00 -5.45 20.08
CA ILE A 52 -2.98 -4.89 21.44
C ILE A 52 -3.31 -3.40 21.44
N ARG A 53 -2.75 -2.61 20.52
CA ARG A 53 -3.08 -1.18 20.39
C ARG A 53 -4.56 -0.99 20.08
N LEU A 54 -5.11 -1.76 19.15
CA LEU A 54 -6.51 -1.67 18.74
C LEU A 54 -7.45 -2.09 19.88
N TYR A 55 -7.18 -3.18 20.59
CA TYR A 55 -7.96 -3.54 21.77
C TYR A 55 -7.91 -2.48 22.87
N LYS A 56 -6.75 -1.85 23.10
CA LYS A 56 -6.64 -0.73 24.05
C LYS A 56 -7.48 0.47 23.60
N ALA A 57 -7.50 0.79 22.30
CA ALA A 57 -8.33 1.87 21.77
C ALA A 57 -9.83 1.59 21.98
N ILE A 58 -10.28 0.35 21.78
CA ILE A 58 -11.68 -0.04 22.07
C ILE A 58 -11.99 0.13 23.55
N LEU A 59 -11.12 -0.32 24.45
CA LEU A 59 -11.32 -0.20 25.90
C LEU A 59 -11.25 1.24 26.42
N GLN A 60 -10.69 2.19 25.66
CA GLN A 60 -10.78 3.62 25.96
C GLN A 60 -12.17 4.17 25.64
N ILE A 61 -12.84 3.64 24.61
CA ILE A 61 -14.19 4.05 24.19
C ILE A 61 -15.26 3.33 25.03
N ASP A 62 -15.09 2.02 25.20
CA ASP A 62 -15.96 1.14 25.96
C ASP A 62 -15.12 0.27 26.93
N PRO A 63 -14.88 0.76 28.16
CA PRO A 63 -14.10 0.04 29.16
C PRO A 63 -14.69 -1.32 29.58
N LEU A 64 -15.99 -1.54 29.35
CA LEU A 64 -16.69 -2.77 29.71
C LEU A 64 -16.75 -3.77 28.56
N ASN A 65 -16.10 -3.49 27.43
CA ASN A 65 -16.07 -4.36 26.28
C ASN A 65 -15.38 -5.70 26.60
N ALA A 66 -16.18 -6.73 26.92
CA ALA A 66 -15.67 -8.04 27.34
C ALA A 66 -14.81 -8.70 26.26
N ALA A 67 -15.20 -8.53 24.99
CA ALA A 67 -14.48 -9.02 23.82
C ALA A 67 -13.08 -8.40 23.72
N ALA A 68 -12.97 -7.06 23.77
CA ALA A 68 -11.69 -6.38 23.71
C ALA A 68 -10.82 -6.66 24.94
N GLY A 69 -11.40 -6.77 26.13
CA GLY A 69 -10.68 -7.12 27.35
C GLY A 69 -10.07 -8.53 27.30
N LYS A 70 -10.84 -9.52 26.81
CA LYS A 70 -10.34 -10.89 26.61
C LYS A 70 -9.30 -10.94 25.50
N GLY A 71 -9.58 -10.32 24.35
CA GLY A 71 -8.67 -10.22 23.22
C GLY A 71 -7.32 -9.62 23.60
N LEU A 72 -7.32 -8.51 24.36
CA LEU A 72 -6.12 -7.86 24.86
C LEU A 72 -5.27 -8.81 25.72
N ARG A 73 -5.87 -9.50 26.69
CA ARG A 73 -5.13 -10.44 27.56
C ARG A 73 -4.49 -11.56 26.76
N THR A 74 -5.22 -12.14 25.81
CA THR A 74 -4.70 -13.21 24.96
C THR A 74 -3.60 -12.71 24.03
N ALA A 75 -3.80 -11.57 23.37
CA ALA A 75 -2.81 -10.97 22.48
C ALA A 75 -1.50 -10.62 23.22
N VAL A 76 -1.58 -10.04 24.42
CA VAL A 76 -0.42 -9.78 25.28
C VAL A 76 0.31 -11.08 25.63
N LYS A 77 -0.42 -12.11 26.10
CA LYS A 77 0.19 -13.41 26.45
C LYS A 77 0.91 -14.06 25.27
N LEU A 78 0.34 -14.00 24.08
CA LEU A 78 0.97 -14.55 22.87
C LEU A 78 2.15 -13.69 22.41
N GLN A 79 2.05 -12.37 22.51
CA GLN A 79 3.16 -11.47 22.24
C GLN A 79 4.34 -11.75 23.17
N ASP A 80 4.10 -11.89 24.48
CA ASP A 80 5.15 -12.17 25.47
C ASP A 80 5.83 -13.51 25.18
N ARG A 81 5.06 -14.54 24.80
CA ARG A 81 5.61 -15.84 24.37
C ARG A 81 6.46 -15.70 23.11
N LYS A 82 5.99 -14.94 22.12
CA LYS A 82 6.71 -14.67 20.86
C LYS A 82 8.02 -13.94 21.14
N ILE A 83 7.98 -12.89 21.95
CA ILE A 83 9.14 -12.10 22.39
C ILE A 83 10.12 -12.96 23.16
N LYS A 84 9.64 -13.78 24.12
CA LYS A 84 10.50 -14.67 24.90
C LYS A 84 11.26 -15.64 24.00
N LYS A 85 10.56 -16.30 23.07
CA LYS A 85 11.17 -17.21 22.09
C LYS A 85 12.20 -16.48 21.22
N LEU A 86 11.85 -15.29 20.72
CA LEU A 86 12.78 -14.47 19.93
C LEU A 86 14.01 -14.05 20.75
N ARG A 87 13.85 -13.70 22.02
CA ARG A 87 14.97 -13.36 22.90
C ARG A 87 15.88 -14.55 23.16
N GLU A 88 15.31 -15.74 23.32
CA GLU A 88 16.09 -16.98 23.44
C GLU A 88 16.91 -17.26 22.17
N THR A 89 16.32 -17.06 20.99
CA THR A 89 17.05 -17.20 19.72
C THR A 89 18.11 -16.12 19.51
N GLU A 90 17.86 -14.90 20.00
CA GLU A 90 18.79 -13.76 19.90
C GLU A 90 19.82 -13.71 21.03
N ARG A 91 19.79 -14.64 21.99
CA ARG A 91 20.70 -14.64 23.14
C ARG A 91 22.18 -14.50 22.76
N PRO A 92 22.71 -15.22 21.75
CA PRO A 92 24.09 -15.03 21.32
C PRO A 92 24.40 -13.60 20.83
N ASN A 93 23.42 -12.92 20.21
CA ASN A 93 23.58 -11.55 19.75
C ASN A 93 23.59 -10.57 20.94
N PHE A 94 22.75 -10.79 21.96
CA PHE A 94 22.80 -10.01 23.21
C PHE A 94 24.12 -10.20 23.97
N ASP A 95 24.63 -11.43 24.03
CA ASP A 95 25.92 -11.74 24.63
C ASP A 95 27.06 -11.05 23.86
N ALA A 96 26.99 -11.02 22.53
CA ALA A 96 27.93 -10.30 21.68
C ALA A 96 27.90 -8.78 21.92
N VAL A 97 26.71 -8.16 22.07
CA VAL A 97 26.61 -6.74 22.46
C VAL A 97 27.34 -6.50 23.77
N THR A 98 27.09 -7.34 24.78
CA THR A 98 27.71 -7.23 26.10
C THR A 98 29.24 -7.32 25.99
N ALA A 99 29.76 -8.25 25.19
CA ALA A 99 31.19 -8.40 24.93
C ALA A 99 31.78 -7.17 24.23
N TYR A 100 31.12 -6.61 23.22
CA TYR A 100 31.59 -5.39 22.54
C TYR A 100 31.61 -4.18 23.48
N VAL A 101 30.59 -4.02 24.32
CA VAL A 101 30.53 -2.94 25.31
C VAL A 101 31.64 -3.08 26.35
N ALA A 102 31.93 -4.32 26.81
CA ALA A 102 33.03 -4.58 27.72
C ALA A 102 34.40 -4.21 27.12
N GLN A 103 34.56 -4.40 25.80
CA GLN A 103 35.76 -4.04 25.03
C GLN A 103 35.78 -2.56 24.56
N ASP A 104 34.82 -1.73 24.96
CA ASP A 104 34.64 -0.35 24.51
C ASP A 104 34.44 -0.18 22.99
N ARG A 105 34.02 -1.25 22.31
CA ARG A 105 33.73 -1.29 20.87
C ARG A 105 32.29 -0.87 20.59
N LEU A 106 31.99 0.39 20.90
CA LEU A 106 30.61 0.90 20.93
C LEU A 106 29.92 0.93 19.55
N VAL A 107 30.69 1.12 18.46
CA VAL A 107 30.16 1.09 17.09
C VAL A 107 29.69 -0.32 16.72
N GLU A 108 30.50 -1.35 17.01
CA GLU A 108 30.13 -2.74 16.78
C GLU A 108 29.00 -3.22 17.70
N ALA A 109 28.99 -2.76 18.95
CA ALA A 109 27.87 -2.98 19.86
C ALA A 109 26.57 -2.42 19.26
N SER A 110 26.59 -1.18 18.77
CA SER A 110 25.42 -0.54 18.17
C SER A 110 24.95 -1.20 16.89
N ASP A 111 25.86 -1.61 16.00
CA ASP A 111 25.49 -2.35 14.80
C ASP A 111 24.81 -3.68 15.16
N ARG A 112 25.30 -4.36 16.20
CA ARG A 112 24.68 -5.58 16.70
C ARG A 112 23.31 -5.32 17.33
N VAL A 113 23.14 -4.22 18.09
CA VAL A 113 21.83 -3.83 18.62
C VAL A 113 20.86 -3.48 17.50
N ARG A 114 21.32 -2.80 16.44
CA ARG A 114 20.50 -2.51 15.26
C ARG A 114 20.05 -3.79 14.55
N ASP A 115 20.94 -4.76 14.40
CA ASP A 115 20.60 -6.07 13.87
C ASP A 115 19.52 -6.79 14.72
N ILE A 116 19.66 -6.80 16.04
CA ILE A 116 18.63 -7.32 16.96
C ILE A 116 17.30 -6.55 16.78
N ALA A 117 17.36 -5.22 16.65
CA ALA A 117 16.20 -4.36 16.48
C ALA A 117 15.39 -4.66 15.21
N THR A 118 16.01 -5.23 14.17
CA THR A 118 15.27 -5.67 12.96
C THR A 118 14.29 -6.81 13.26
N ARG A 119 14.57 -7.63 14.28
CA ARG A 119 13.76 -8.79 14.68
C ARG A 119 12.93 -8.52 15.92
N LEU A 120 13.38 -7.62 16.79
CA LEU A 120 12.71 -7.18 18.02
C LEU A 120 12.51 -5.66 18.02
N PRO A 121 11.77 -5.10 17.04
CA PRO A 121 11.51 -3.67 17.00
C PRO A 121 10.73 -3.25 18.25
N LEU A 122 11.10 -2.10 18.83
CA LEU A 122 10.43 -1.48 19.99
C LEU A 122 10.56 -2.23 21.34
N HIS A 123 11.32 -3.32 21.41
CA HIS A 123 11.55 -4.05 22.65
C HIS A 123 12.28 -3.20 23.70
N SER A 124 11.89 -3.31 24.96
CA SER A 124 12.45 -2.51 26.07
C SER A 124 13.95 -2.75 26.26
N ASP A 125 14.42 -4.00 26.16
CA ASP A 125 15.86 -4.32 26.26
C ASP A 125 16.68 -3.67 25.15
N VAL A 126 16.19 -3.66 23.91
CA VAL A 126 16.87 -3.01 22.78
C VAL A 126 16.97 -1.49 23.00
N LYS A 127 15.88 -0.87 23.48
CA LYS A 127 15.87 0.56 23.84
C LYS A 127 16.86 0.87 24.95
N LYS A 128 16.89 0.04 26.01
CA LYS A 128 17.83 0.20 27.13
C LYS A 128 19.28 0.07 26.66
N LEU A 129 19.61 -0.96 25.87
CA LEU A 129 20.95 -1.15 25.34
C LEU A 129 21.41 0.03 24.48
N ASN A 130 20.55 0.54 23.59
CA ASN A 130 20.86 1.73 22.80
C ASN A 130 21.14 2.95 23.69
N ALA A 131 20.32 3.18 24.72
CA ALA A 131 20.51 4.28 25.66
C ALA A 131 21.82 4.14 26.46
N ASP A 132 22.14 2.94 26.94
CA ASP A 132 23.33 2.67 27.74
C ASP A 132 24.62 2.85 26.92
N ILE A 133 24.63 2.33 25.68
CA ILE A 133 25.75 2.49 24.74
C ILE A 133 25.95 3.97 24.39
N LEU A 134 24.87 4.70 24.12
CA LEU A 134 24.92 6.12 23.82
C LEU A 134 25.43 6.94 25.01
N ALA A 135 24.91 6.70 26.22
CA ALA A 135 25.35 7.39 27.43
C ALA A 135 26.84 7.15 27.70
N ARG A 136 27.34 5.94 27.45
CA ARG A 136 28.77 5.62 27.55
C ARG A 136 29.60 6.41 26.53
N ALA A 137 29.15 6.52 25.28
CA ALA A 137 29.82 7.31 24.26
C ALA A 137 29.83 8.81 24.59
N GLU A 138 28.70 9.36 25.06
CA GLU A 138 28.60 10.77 25.48
C GLU A 138 29.49 11.08 26.69
N LYS A 139 29.61 10.14 27.63
CA LYS A 139 30.57 10.24 28.73
C LYS A 139 32.02 10.19 28.27
N ALA A 140 32.33 9.47 27.18
CA ALA A 140 33.67 9.52 26.59
C ALA A 140 33.96 10.91 26.00
N VAL A 141 32.99 11.50 25.28
CA VAL A 141 33.09 12.87 24.76
C VAL A 141 33.39 13.87 25.87
N SER A 142 32.68 13.82 27.01
CA SER A 142 32.89 14.77 28.11
C SER A 142 34.25 14.66 28.81
N LYS A 143 34.93 13.50 28.71
CA LYS A 143 36.26 13.27 29.29
C LYS A 143 37.42 13.65 28.37
N THR A 144 37.15 13.91 27.10
CA THR A 144 38.19 14.26 26.12
C THR A 144 38.44 15.76 26.07
N ARG A 145 39.69 16.16 25.84
CA ARG A 145 40.07 17.56 25.61
C ARG A 145 39.41 18.08 24.33
N ALA A 146 38.84 19.28 24.36
CA ALA A 146 38.33 19.94 23.15
C ALA A 146 39.39 20.01 22.04
N GLU A 147 38.95 19.94 20.78
CA GLU A 147 39.81 20.03 19.58
C GLU A 147 40.99 19.05 19.62
N SER A 148 40.69 17.78 19.93
CA SER A 148 41.68 16.71 19.95
C SER A 148 41.23 15.53 19.09
N SER A 149 42.21 14.72 18.66
CA SER A 149 41.92 13.47 17.93
C SER A 149 40.92 12.59 18.68
N ASP A 150 41.05 12.45 20.00
CA ASP A 150 40.15 11.67 20.84
C ASP A 150 38.74 12.26 20.95
N ARG A 151 38.64 13.58 20.99
CA ARG A 151 37.36 14.29 20.99
C ARG A 151 36.58 14.04 19.71
N TYR A 152 37.21 14.26 18.56
CA TYR A 152 36.58 14.02 17.27
C TYR A 152 36.26 12.54 17.03
N TYR A 153 37.07 11.63 17.56
CA TYR A 153 36.76 10.21 17.55
C TYR A 153 35.48 9.91 18.34
N ALA A 154 35.39 10.40 19.59
CA ALA A 154 34.24 10.18 20.46
C ALA A 154 32.96 10.85 19.93
N GLU A 155 33.07 12.06 19.37
CA GLU A 155 31.94 12.76 18.72
C GLU A 155 31.44 12.00 17.48
N GLY A 156 32.35 11.44 16.68
CA GLY A 156 31.98 10.60 15.55
C GLY A 156 31.30 9.31 15.98
N VAL A 157 31.73 8.68 17.09
CA VAL A 157 31.01 7.54 17.69
C VAL A 157 29.60 7.96 18.12
N VAL A 158 29.44 9.05 18.86
CA VAL A 158 28.11 9.55 19.27
C VAL A 158 27.21 9.83 18.07
N ALA A 159 27.74 10.47 17.03
CA ALA A 159 27.00 10.73 15.80
C ALA A 159 26.59 9.42 15.09
N TYR A 160 27.49 8.45 15.00
CA TYR A 160 27.20 7.12 14.43
C TYR A 160 26.09 6.40 15.20
N LEU A 161 26.13 6.43 16.53
CA LEU A 161 25.11 5.84 17.40
C LEU A 161 23.74 6.51 17.23
N LYS A 162 23.74 7.80 16.88
CA LYS A 162 22.54 8.59 16.57
C LYS A 162 22.10 8.48 15.11
N GLU A 163 22.79 7.65 14.31
CA GLU A 163 22.55 7.47 12.87
C GLU A 163 22.73 8.75 12.05
N ASP A 164 23.43 9.75 12.62
CA ASP A 164 23.86 10.95 11.90
C ASP A 164 25.14 10.63 11.14
N TRP A 165 25.01 9.87 10.05
CA TRP A 165 26.15 9.37 9.27
C TRP A 165 27.01 10.52 8.73
N PHE A 166 26.37 11.60 8.30
CA PHE A 166 27.06 12.80 7.82
C PHE A 166 27.97 13.37 8.91
N LYS A 167 27.44 13.61 10.11
CA LYS A 167 28.24 14.12 11.23
C LYS A 167 29.28 13.11 11.70
N ALA A 168 28.99 11.81 11.66
CA ALA A 168 29.95 10.76 12.00
C ALA A 168 31.17 10.81 11.08
N VAL A 169 30.94 10.84 9.76
CA VAL A 169 32.00 10.96 8.75
C VAL A 169 32.78 12.27 8.95
N ALA A 170 32.09 13.40 9.06
CA ALA A 170 32.74 14.70 9.22
C ALA A 170 33.61 14.79 10.49
N SER A 171 33.14 14.20 11.60
CA SER A 171 33.89 14.16 12.86
C SER A 171 35.12 13.25 12.71
N TRP A 172 34.97 12.07 12.14
CA TRP A 172 36.08 11.13 11.93
C TRP A 172 37.11 11.61 10.91
N GLU A 173 36.72 12.44 9.93
CA GLU A 173 37.68 13.11 9.05
C GLU A 173 38.59 14.09 9.80
N GLN A 174 38.06 14.75 10.85
CA GLN A 174 38.90 15.64 11.69
C GLN A 174 39.96 14.85 12.47
N VAL A 175 39.73 13.59 12.80
CA VAL A 175 40.69 12.75 13.54
C VAL A 175 42.05 12.73 12.86
N PHE A 176 42.08 12.64 11.53
CA PHE A 176 43.32 12.60 10.75
C PHE A 176 44.06 13.93 10.70
N LYS A 177 43.39 15.07 10.96
CA LYS A 177 44.06 16.37 11.05
C LYS A 177 44.94 16.49 12.30
N PHE A 178 44.50 15.88 13.40
CA PHE A 178 45.21 15.92 14.69
C PHE A 178 46.09 14.69 14.92
N ASN A 179 45.73 13.55 14.35
CA ASN A 179 46.49 12.31 14.44
C ASN A 179 46.38 11.49 13.13
N PRO A 180 47.26 11.76 12.14
CA PRO A 180 47.24 11.04 10.86
C PRO A 180 47.50 9.52 10.98
N SER A 181 48.18 9.06 12.04
CA SER A 181 48.51 7.63 12.23
C SER A 181 47.38 6.83 12.89
N ARG A 182 46.26 7.47 13.27
CA ARG A 182 45.10 6.83 13.88
C ARG A 182 44.23 6.12 12.84
N LEU A 183 44.66 4.94 12.39
CA LEU A 183 44.03 4.20 11.30
C LEU A 183 42.79 3.37 11.70
N ASP A 184 42.56 3.15 13.00
CA ASP A 184 41.43 2.38 13.56
C ASP A 184 40.05 3.00 13.23
N VAL A 185 40.02 4.30 12.92
CA VAL A 185 38.79 5.01 12.51
C VAL A 185 38.40 4.77 11.05
N LYS A 186 39.34 4.34 10.18
CA LYS A 186 39.08 4.19 8.73
C LYS A 186 37.91 3.24 8.44
N ALA A 187 37.92 2.06 9.04
CA ALA A 187 36.87 1.06 8.82
C ALA A 187 35.49 1.55 9.32
N LYS A 188 35.47 2.33 10.41
CA LYS A 188 34.24 2.93 10.96
C LYS A 188 33.71 4.02 10.03
N MET A 189 34.59 4.89 9.55
CA MET A 189 34.26 5.95 8.60
C MET A 189 33.73 5.41 7.27
N GLU A 190 34.36 4.37 6.71
CA GLU A 190 33.87 3.73 5.49
C GLU A 190 32.49 3.09 5.69
N ARG A 191 32.22 2.51 6.86
CA ARG A 191 30.89 2.00 7.21
C ARG A 191 29.86 3.13 7.28
N ALA A 192 30.18 4.25 7.92
CA ALA A 192 29.30 5.42 7.97
C ALA A 192 29.04 6.01 6.58
N ARG A 193 30.05 6.06 5.70
CA ARG A 193 29.89 6.52 4.30
C ARG A 193 28.94 5.62 3.51
N LYS A 194 29.04 4.30 3.66
CA LYS A 194 28.09 3.36 3.06
C LYS A 194 26.67 3.59 3.56
N ASN A 195 26.49 3.77 4.88
CA ASN A 195 25.18 4.05 5.45
C ASN A 195 24.62 5.41 4.98
N LEU A 196 25.47 6.43 4.83
CA LEU A 196 25.08 7.73 4.28
C LEU A 196 24.61 7.60 2.83
N GLN A 197 25.36 6.88 1.99
CA GLN A 197 24.99 6.64 0.60
C GLN A 197 23.67 5.87 0.48
N GLU A 198 23.46 4.88 1.35
CA GLU A 198 22.21 4.13 1.44
C GLU A 198 21.04 5.04 1.82
N GLN A 199 21.22 5.87 2.84
CA GLN A 199 20.26 6.87 3.28
C GLN A 199 19.90 7.84 2.14
N GLU A 200 20.89 8.39 1.43
CA GLU A 200 20.67 9.29 0.29
C GLU A 200 19.93 8.59 -0.85
N ARG A 201 20.22 7.30 -1.10
CA ARG A 201 19.48 6.50 -2.08
C ARG A 201 18.01 6.38 -1.70
N LEU A 202 17.71 6.08 -0.43
CA LEU A 202 16.35 5.94 0.08
C LEU A 202 15.60 7.28 0.06
N ASP A 203 16.24 8.38 0.47
CA ASP A 203 15.66 9.72 0.43
C ASP A 203 15.30 10.12 -1.01
N ARG A 204 16.23 9.90 -1.96
CA ARG A 204 15.97 10.15 -3.40
C ARG A 204 14.80 9.30 -3.90
N PHE A 205 14.76 8.03 -3.53
CA PHE A 205 13.68 7.12 -3.89
C PHE A 205 12.32 7.63 -3.41
N LEU A 206 12.21 8.03 -2.14
CA LEU A 206 10.97 8.55 -1.56
C LEU A 206 10.52 9.84 -2.25
N ILE A 207 11.45 10.78 -2.50
CA ILE A 207 11.15 12.02 -3.21
C ILE A 207 10.63 11.73 -4.62
N LEU A 208 11.26 10.81 -5.35
CA LEU A 208 10.83 10.45 -6.71
C LEU A 208 9.44 9.81 -6.73
N LEU A 209 9.12 8.97 -5.74
CA LEU A 209 7.77 8.41 -5.59
C LEU A 209 6.73 9.51 -5.38
N ASP A 210 7.01 10.45 -4.48
CA ASP A 210 6.08 11.54 -4.18
C ASP A 210 5.89 12.47 -5.39
N VAL A 211 6.98 12.80 -6.09
CA VAL A 211 6.93 13.54 -7.35
C VAL A 211 6.10 12.79 -8.39
N GLY A 212 6.33 11.48 -8.58
CA GLY A 212 5.57 10.67 -9.54
C GLY A 212 4.07 10.63 -9.22
N ARG A 213 3.71 10.48 -7.94
CA ARG A 213 2.32 10.50 -7.45
C ARG A 213 1.65 11.85 -7.67
N GLU A 214 2.35 12.94 -7.35
CA GLU A 214 1.82 14.30 -7.49
C GLU A 214 1.66 14.69 -8.97
N MET A 215 2.64 14.38 -9.81
CA MET A 215 2.53 14.58 -11.26
C MET A 215 1.37 13.78 -11.87
N THR A 216 1.15 12.54 -11.40
CA THR A 216 -0.03 11.74 -11.80
C THR A 216 -1.33 12.42 -11.40
N ARG A 217 -1.39 12.99 -10.19
CA ARG A 217 -2.57 13.73 -9.70
C ARG A 217 -2.85 14.98 -10.55
N GLN A 218 -1.80 15.66 -10.99
CA GLN A 218 -1.87 16.83 -11.87
C GLN A 218 -2.08 16.47 -13.35
N LYS A 219 -2.24 15.17 -13.68
CA LYS A 219 -2.34 14.64 -15.04
C LYS A 219 -1.10 14.90 -15.93
N LEU A 220 0.03 15.24 -15.33
CA LEU A 220 1.33 15.36 -15.97
C LEU A 220 1.96 13.97 -16.10
N TYR A 221 1.34 13.12 -16.92
CA TYR A 221 1.63 11.68 -16.91
C TYR A 221 3.02 11.34 -17.43
N LEU A 222 3.60 12.14 -18.35
CA LEU A 222 4.95 11.89 -18.87
C LEU A 222 6.03 12.21 -17.83
N GLU A 223 5.87 13.30 -17.07
CA GLU A 223 6.69 13.63 -15.90
C GLU A 223 6.57 12.55 -14.83
N ALA A 224 5.34 12.10 -14.55
CA ALA A 224 5.08 11.04 -13.59
C ALA A 224 5.78 9.72 -13.98
N ILE A 225 5.66 9.30 -15.24
CA ILE A 225 6.31 8.09 -15.77
C ILE A 225 7.83 8.18 -15.61
N ARG A 226 8.45 9.33 -15.92
CA ARG A 226 9.89 9.54 -15.74
C ARG A 226 10.29 9.37 -14.27
N ALA A 227 9.61 10.07 -13.35
CA ALA A 227 9.92 10.02 -11.92
C ALA A 227 9.73 8.61 -11.33
N CYS A 228 8.61 7.94 -11.62
CA CYS A 228 8.38 6.57 -11.14
C CYS A 228 9.39 5.58 -11.74
N THR A 229 9.84 5.78 -12.99
CA THR A 229 10.85 4.91 -13.63
C THR A 229 12.21 5.07 -12.97
N GLU A 230 12.59 6.30 -12.63
CA GLU A 230 13.82 6.56 -11.87
C GLU A 230 13.74 5.95 -10.47
N ALA A 231 12.59 6.04 -9.79
CA ALA A 231 12.37 5.36 -8.51
C ALA A 231 12.56 3.83 -8.63
N ILE A 232 12.02 3.20 -9.68
CA ILE A 232 12.22 1.76 -9.95
C ILE A 232 13.70 1.42 -10.18
N SER A 233 14.49 2.32 -10.76
CA SER A 233 15.93 2.08 -10.93
C SER A 233 16.70 2.05 -9.61
N LEU A 234 16.21 2.73 -8.58
CA LEU A 234 16.80 2.76 -7.23
C LEU A 234 16.35 1.57 -6.37
N ASP A 235 15.13 1.07 -6.57
CA ASP A 235 14.61 -0.15 -5.96
C ASP A 235 13.68 -0.90 -6.92
N GLN A 236 14.26 -1.86 -7.64
CA GLN A 236 13.58 -2.60 -8.71
C GLN A 236 12.44 -3.49 -8.22
N LYS A 237 12.49 -3.94 -6.96
CA LYS A 237 11.51 -4.89 -6.41
C LYS A 237 10.41 -4.18 -5.64
N ASN A 238 10.42 -2.84 -5.58
CA ASN A 238 9.45 -2.09 -4.81
C ASN A 238 8.05 -2.12 -5.45
N PRO A 239 7.02 -2.64 -4.76
CA PRO A 239 5.67 -2.68 -5.31
C PRO A 239 5.04 -1.29 -5.45
N GLU A 240 5.40 -0.33 -4.59
CA GLU A 240 4.86 1.03 -4.65
C GLU A 240 5.38 1.80 -5.87
N ALA A 241 6.67 1.63 -6.20
CA ALA A 241 7.26 2.23 -7.40
C ALA A 241 6.64 1.67 -8.67
N ARG A 242 6.38 0.36 -8.70
CA ARG A 242 5.67 -0.28 -9.81
C ARG A 242 4.22 0.21 -9.93
N ALA A 243 3.50 0.30 -8.81
CA ALA A 243 2.14 0.83 -8.79
C ALA A 243 2.07 2.31 -9.23
N CYS A 244 3.05 3.13 -8.85
CA CYS A 244 3.23 4.52 -9.32
C CYS A 244 3.31 4.56 -10.85
N LEU A 245 4.22 3.77 -11.42
CA LEU A 245 4.42 3.72 -12.88
C LEU A 245 3.18 3.22 -13.61
N ASP A 246 2.55 2.15 -13.13
CA ASP A 246 1.37 1.56 -13.76
C ASP A 246 0.18 2.52 -13.73
N LYS A 247 -0.02 3.24 -12.62
CA LYS A 247 -1.06 4.27 -12.52
C LYS A 247 -0.81 5.44 -13.47
N ALA A 248 0.43 5.92 -13.54
CA ALA A 248 0.80 7.00 -14.47
C ALA A 248 0.61 6.60 -15.93
N ARG A 249 1.00 5.36 -16.30
CA ARG A 249 0.81 4.82 -17.66
C ARG A 249 -0.66 4.65 -18.03
N ARG A 250 -1.48 4.09 -17.15
CA ARG A 250 -2.93 3.95 -17.39
C ARG A 250 -3.58 5.32 -17.57
N GLY A 251 -3.29 6.27 -16.66
CA GLY A 251 -3.80 7.63 -16.77
C GLY A 251 -3.39 8.32 -18.08
N ASN A 252 -2.15 8.13 -18.54
CA ASN A 252 -1.70 8.63 -19.85
C ASN A 252 -2.52 8.04 -21.01
N ILE A 253 -2.75 6.72 -20.99
CA ILE A 253 -3.51 6.03 -22.04
C ILE A 253 -4.96 6.52 -22.06
N GLU A 254 -5.59 6.61 -20.89
CA GLU A 254 -6.97 7.07 -20.71
C GLU A 254 -7.13 8.53 -21.17
N GLU A 255 -6.21 9.41 -20.79
CA GLU A 255 -6.25 10.82 -21.18
C GLU A 255 -6.01 10.99 -22.70
N MET A 256 -5.09 10.21 -23.28
CA MET A 256 -4.89 10.17 -24.73
C MET A 256 -6.12 9.61 -25.47
N ALA A 257 -6.79 8.59 -24.92
CA ALA A 257 -8.02 8.04 -25.48
C ALA A 257 -9.16 9.06 -25.41
N ARG A 258 -9.31 9.75 -24.27
CA ARG A 258 -10.29 10.82 -24.08
C ARG A 258 -10.09 11.94 -25.09
N MET A 259 -8.85 12.42 -25.26
CA MET A 259 -8.53 13.46 -26.24
C MET A 259 -8.86 13.02 -27.67
N ARG A 260 -8.57 11.76 -28.03
CA ARG A 260 -8.97 11.19 -29.34
C ARG A 260 -10.49 11.14 -29.50
N SER A 261 -11.24 10.69 -28.49
CA SER A 261 -12.70 10.64 -28.55
C SER A 261 -13.33 12.03 -28.67
N GLU A 262 -12.82 13.02 -27.92
CA GLU A 262 -13.27 14.43 -28.03
C GLU A 262 -12.94 15.03 -29.41
N GLU A 263 -11.81 14.67 -30.01
CA GLU A 263 -11.47 15.05 -31.38
C GLU A 263 -12.44 14.44 -32.39
N VAL A 264 -12.66 13.12 -32.32
CA VAL A 264 -13.60 12.39 -33.18
C VAL A 264 -15.02 12.94 -33.07
N GLN A 265 -15.49 13.20 -31.86
CA GLN A 265 -16.83 13.77 -31.61
C GLN A 265 -16.99 15.14 -32.29
N ARG A 266 -16.00 16.05 -32.13
CA ARG A 266 -16.03 17.36 -32.79
C ARG A 266 -16.01 17.24 -34.32
N MET A 267 -15.30 16.25 -34.86
CA MET A 267 -15.28 15.99 -36.31
C MET A 267 -16.65 15.49 -36.80
N LEU A 268 -17.29 14.58 -36.06
CA LEU A 268 -18.64 14.10 -36.35
C LEU A 268 -19.67 15.24 -36.35
N GLU A 269 -19.66 16.10 -35.32
CA GLU A 269 -20.59 17.22 -35.20
C GLU A 269 -20.47 18.19 -36.38
N ARG A 270 -19.25 18.52 -36.81
CA ARG A 270 -19.01 19.35 -38.01
C ARG A 270 -19.50 18.66 -39.28
N ALA A 271 -19.19 17.38 -39.46
CA ALA A 271 -19.60 16.62 -40.64
C ALA A 271 -21.13 16.54 -40.75
N MET A 272 -21.82 16.32 -39.63
CA MET A 272 -23.29 16.36 -39.55
C MET A 272 -23.86 17.76 -39.82
N GLY A 273 -23.20 18.82 -39.35
CA GLY A 273 -23.58 20.20 -39.68
C GLY A 273 -23.53 20.49 -41.19
N HIS A 274 -22.47 20.05 -41.87
CA HIS A 274 -22.38 20.15 -43.34
C HIS A 274 -23.44 19.28 -44.05
N PHE A 275 -23.74 18.10 -43.51
CA PHE A 275 -24.77 17.23 -44.07
C PHE A 275 -26.17 17.86 -43.98
N THR A 276 -26.54 18.37 -42.81
CA THR A 276 -27.84 19.00 -42.54
C THR A 276 -28.05 20.29 -43.34
N THR A 277 -26.98 21.04 -43.62
CA THR A 277 -27.01 22.25 -44.45
C THR A 277 -26.93 21.97 -45.96
N GLY A 278 -26.96 20.69 -46.38
CA GLY A 278 -26.94 20.29 -47.79
C GLY A 278 -25.57 20.29 -48.46
N GLN A 279 -24.50 20.59 -47.73
CA GLN A 279 -23.13 20.67 -48.23
C GLN A 279 -22.49 19.26 -48.34
N ARG A 280 -23.05 18.42 -49.22
CA ARG A 280 -22.69 16.99 -49.36
C ARG A 280 -21.18 16.72 -49.48
N ALA A 281 -20.46 17.46 -50.32
CA ALA A 281 -19.03 17.23 -50.53
C ALA A 281 -18.15 17.51 -49.29
N GLN A 282 -18.60 18.42 -48.41
CA GLN A 282 -17.90 18.71 -47.15
C GLN A 282 -18.28 17.68 -46.08
N ALA A 283 -19.55 17.27 -46.03
CA ALA A 283 -20.02 16.19 -45.16
C ALA A 283 -19.28 14.86 -45.42
N THR A 284 -19.16 14.46 -46.69
CA THR A 284 -18.41 13.26 -47.09
C THR A 284 -16.98 13.29 -46.60
N ARG A 285 -16.25 14.40 -46.82
CA ARG A 285 -14.87 14.56 -46.34
C ARG A 285 -14.78 14.48 -44.82
N GLY A 286 -15.72 15.10 -44.11
CA GLY A 286 -15.78 15.08 -42.65
C GLY A 286 -15.96 13.67 -42.08
N PHE A 287 -16.90 12.89 -42.62
CA PHE A 287 -17.12 11.51 -42.17
C PHE A 287 -15.98 10.56 -42.54
N GLN A 288 -15.36 10.73 -43.70
CA GLN A 288 -14.17 9.95 -44.07
C GLN A 288 -13.02 10.20 -43.10
N ALA A 289 -12.77 11.46 -42.75
CA ALA A 289 -11.72 11.82 -41.79
C ALA A 289 -11.98 11.25 -40.38
N VAL A 290 -13.24 11.07 -40.00
CA VAL A 290 -13.60 10.35 -38.75
C VAL A 290 -13.19 8.89 -38.84
N LEU A 291 -13.51 8.21 -39.95
CA LEU A 291 -13.15 6.80 -40.17
C LEU A 291 -11.64 6.57 -40.28
N ASP A 292 -10.86 7.56 -40.74
CA ASP A 292 -9.40 7.46 -40.75
C ASP A 292 -8.80 7.43 -39.32
N LYS A 293 -9.46 8.08 -38.35
CA LYS A 293 -9.05 8.10 -36.93
C LYS A 293 -9.69 7.00 -36.10
N ASP A 294 -10.92 6.64 -36.43
CA ASP A 294 -11.72 5.59 -35.79
C ASP A 294 -12.41 4.74 -36.88
N PRO A 295 -11.71 3.73 -37.43
CA PRO A 295 -12.24 2.89 -38.50
C PRO A 295 -13.51 2.11 -38.14
N LEU A 296 -13.83 1.97 -36.86
CA LEU A 296 -15.01 1.26 -36.35
C LEU A 296 -16.19 2.20 -36.07
N ASN A 297 -16.07 3.50 -36.40
CA ASN A 297 -17.10 4.49 -36.14
C ASN A 297 -18.34 4.27 -37.03
N ARG A 298 -19.32 3.52 -36.50
CA ARG A 298 -20.56 3.18 -37.25
C ARG A 298 -21.36 4.41 -37.68
N VAL A 299 -21.33 5.48 -36.89
CA VAL A 299 -22.07 6.72 -37.21
C VAL A 299 -21.55 7.33 -38.52
N ALA A 300 -20.23 7.52 -38.64
CA ALA A 300 -19.64 8.06 -39.86
C ALA A 300 -19.87 7.14 -41.08
N ALA A 301 -19.77 5.82 -40.90
CA ALA A 301 -20.03 4.84 -41.96
C ALA A 301 -21.48 4.90 -42.47
N ASP A 302 -22.46 4.98 -41.55
CA ASP A 302 -23.88 5.08 -41.90
C ASP A 302 -24.18 6.37 -42.68
N TYR A 303 -23.62 7.51 -42.27
CA TYR A 303 -23.82 8.77 -43.00
C TYR A 303 -23.19 8.76 -44.39
N LEU A 304 -22.03 8.12 -44.57
CA LEU A 304 -21.44 7.95 -45.91
C LEU A 304 -22.33 7.07 -46.80
N ASN A 305 -22.86 5.96 -46.29
CA ASN A 305 -23.80 5.11 -47.03
C ASN A 305 -25.06 5.89 -47.48
N ARG A 306 -25.57 6.78 -46.62
CA ARG A 306 -26.69 7.67 -46.94
C ARG A 306 -26.34 8.70 -48.02
N ILE A 307 -25.13 9.29 -47.98
CA ILE A 307 -24.69 10.26 -48.99
C ILE A 307 -24.53 9.61 -50.36
N TYR A 308 -23.95 8.40 -50.41
CA TYR A 308 -23.68 7.67 -51.65
C TYR A 308 -24.90 6.92 -52.21
N GLY A 309 -26.05 6.94 -51.53
CA GLY A 309 -27.33 6.45 -52.06
C GLY A 309 -27.36 4.94 -52.30
N ARG A 310 -26.76 4.14 -51.41
CA ARG A 310 -26.68 2.67 -51.57
C ARG A 310 -27.85 1.88 -50.97
N ASP A 311 -28.87 2.52 -50.39
CA ASP A 311 -30.07 1.80 -49.92
C ASP A 311 -31.35 2.67 -49.93
N PRO A 312 -32.21 2.56 -50.96
CA PRO A 312 -33.50 3.23 -51.01
C PRO A 312 -34.63 2.56 -50.20
N GLY A 313 -34.38 1.41 -49.52
CA GLY A 313 -35.44 0.51 -49.03
C GLY A 313 -35.48 0.20 -47.53
N PHE A 314 -34.61 0.74 -46.70
CA PHE A 314 -34.52 0.33 -45.29
C PHE A 314 -35.64 0.93 -44.41
N GLN A 315 -36.61 0.10 -44.01
CA GLN A 315 -37.51 0.34 -42.87
C GLN A 315 -36.90 -0.19 -41.58
N ILE A 316 -37.13 0.54 -40.48
CA ILE A 316 -36.74 0.22 -39.10
C ILE A 316 -37.55 -1.01 -38.63
N SER A 317 -37.19 -2.22 -39.06
CA SER A 317 -37.82 -3.44 -38.51
C SER A 317 -36.90 -4.64 -38.42
N ASP A 318 -35.78 -4.67 -39.14
CA ASP A 318 -34.83 -5.78 -39.03
C ASP A 318 -33.73 -5.43 -38.03
N ASN A 319 -34.14 -5.46 -36.76
CA ASN A 319 -33.25 -5.33 -35.62
C ASN A 319 -32.40 -6.61 -35.48
N PRO A 320 -31.06 -6.57 -35.59
CA PRO A 320 -30.17 -7.72 -35.46
C PRO A 320 -30.07 -8.31 -34.03
N LEU A 321 -31.05 -8.00 -33.17
CA LEU A 321 -31.04 -8.17 -31.71
C LEU A 321 -31.88 -9.36 -31.21
N SER A 322 -32.36 -10.28 -32.06
CA SER A 322 -33.37 -11.28 -31.63
C SER A 322 -32.90 -12.28 -30.55
N ASP A 323 -31.60 -12.45 -30.29
CA ASP A 323 -31.17 -12.79 -28.92
C ASP A 323 -29.73 -12.37 -28.66
N GLY A 324 -29.45 -11.08 -28.81
CA GLY A 324 -28.13 -10.53 -28.49
C GLY A 324 -27.85 -10.57 -26.99
N GLY A 325 -27.70 -11.75 -26.37
CA GLY A 325 -27.35 -11.91 -24.95
C GLY A 325 -28.36 -11.38 -23.93
N ALA A 326 -29.52 -10.86 -24.33
CA ALA A 326 -30.51 -10.27 -23.43
C ALA A 326 -31.02 -11.26 -22.38
N GLY A 327 -30.98 -12.57 -22.66
CA GLY A 327 -31.21 -13.62 -21.68
C GLY A 327 -30.18 -13.62 -20.54
N ASN A 328 -28.89 -13.49 -20.83
CA ASN A 328 -27.82 -13.49 -19.81
C ASN A 328 -27.86 -12.24 -18.94
N TYR A 329 -28.13 -11.06 -19.51
CA TYR A 329 -28.29 -9.83 -18.71
C TYR A 329 -29.48 -9.91 -17.75
N ARG A 330 -30.65 -10.40 -18.22
CA ARG A 330 -31.83 -10.61 -17.37
C ARG A 330 -31.58 -11.64 -16.27
N ARG A 331 -30.89 -12.75 -16.59
CA ARG A 331 -30.50 -13.76 -15.60
C ARG A 331 -29.54 -13.19 -14.55
N GLY A 332 -28.57 -12.37 -14.96
CA GLY A 332 -27.69 -11.66 -14.05
C GLY A 332 -28.45 -10.77 -13.07
N GLN A 333 -29.42 -9.99 -13.56
CA GLN A 333 -30.29 -9.17 -12.71
C GLN A 333 -31.17 -10.00 -11.76
N GLN A 334 -31.71 -11.12 -12.24
CA GLN A 334 -32.50 -12.03 -11.42
C GLN A 334 -31.66 -12.66 -10.30
N TYR A 335 -30.50 -13.24 -10.63
CA TYR A 335 -29.61 -13.83 -9.64
C TYR A 335 -29.10 -12.79 -8.64
N LEU A 336 -28.84 -11.56 -9.08
CA LEU A 336 -28.49 -10.46 -8.20
C LEU A 336 -29.62 -10.16 -7.20
N GLY A 337 -30.87 -10.10 -7.66
CA GLY A 337 -32.04 -9.94 -6.79
C GLY A 337 -32.28 -11.10 -5.82
N GLU A 338 -31.88 -12.31 -6.20
CA GLU A 338 -31.92 -13.52 -5.37
C GLU A 338 -30.72 -13.63 -4.38
N GLY A 339 -29.74 -12.72 -4.46
CA GLY A 339 -28.51 -12.78 -3.67
C GLY A 339 -27.53 -13.89 -4.09
N ARG A 340 -27.72 -14.45 -5.29
CA ARG A 340 -26.91 -15.50 -5.92
C ARG A 340 -25.77 -14.87 -6.72
N PHE A 341 -24.80 -14.33 -5.98
CA PHE A 341 -23.78 -13.43 -6.56
C PHE A 341 -22.85 -14.12 -7.56
N ASP A 342 -22.46 -15.38 -7.33
CA ASP A 342 -21.59 -16.11 -8.26
C ASP A 342 -22.29 -16.33 -9.62
N GLU A 343 -23.55 -16.77 -9.59
CA GLU A 343 -24.33 -16.95 -10.82
C GLU A 343 -24.67 -15.62 -11.50
N ALA A 344 -24.88 -14.55 -10.72
CA ALA A 344 -25.08 -13.20 -11.25
C ALA A 344 -23.84 -12.69 -12.00
N ASN A 345 -22.67 -12.81 -11.36
CA ASN A 345 -21.40 -12.40 -11.96
C ASN A 345 -21.11 -13.18 -13.24
N GLU A 346 -21.28 -14.50 -13.23
CA GLU A 346 -21.07 -15.35 -14.41
C GLU A 346 -22.01 -14.96 -15.56
N ALA A 347 -23.28 -14.66 -15.26
CA ALA A 347 -24.25 -14.25 -16.27
C ALA A 347 -23.91 -12.88 -16.89
N PHE A 348 -23.46 -11.92 -16.09
CA PHE A 348 -22.99 -10.62 -16.59
C PHE A 348 -21.68 -10.74 -17.38
N GLU A 349 -20.72 -11.55 -16.94
CA GLU A 349 -19.48 -11.80 -17.67
C GLU A 349 -19.74 -12.44 -19.05
N ARG A 350 -20.64 -13.42 -19.11
CA ARG A 350 -21.07 -14.04 -20.38
C ARG A 350 -21.77 -13.04 -21.31
N TYR A 351 -22.53 -12.09 -20.75
CA TYR A 351 -23.13 -10.99 -21.53
C TYR A 351 -22.05 -10.05 -22.08
N LEU A 352 -21.12 -9.62 -21.22
CA LEU A 352 -20.04 -8.70 -21.56
C LEU A 352 -19.02 -9.31 -22.52
N ALA A 353 -18.86 -10.64 -22.57
CA ALA A 353 -18.01 -11.30 -23.56
C ALA A 353 -18.46 -11.01 -25.01
N ALA A 354 -19.75 -10.82 -25.24
CA ALA A 354 -20.30 -10.43 -26.54
C ALA A 354 -20.41 -8.90 -26.71
N ARG A 355 -20.43 -8.14 -25.60
CA ARG A 355 -20.55 -6.67 -25.58
C ARG A 355 -19.60 -6.05 -24.54
N PRO A 356 -18.30 -6.01 -24.82
CA PRO A 356 -17.32 -5.53 -23.84
C PRO A 356 -17.53 -4.05 -23.49
N ASP A 357 -18.09 -3.24 -24.39
CA ASP A 357 -18.27 -1.79 -24.22
C ASP A 357 -19.64 -1.38 -23.63
N ASP A 358 -20.47 -2.33 -23.19
CA ASP A 358 -21.76 -2.03 -22.57
C ASP A 358 -21.59 -1.54 -21.13
N ALA A 359 -21.54 -0.21 -20.97
CA ALA A 359 -21.35 0.46 -19.69
C ALA A 359 -22.39 0.06 -18.62
N LYS A 360 -23.64 -0.25 -19.00
CA LYS A 360 -24.67 -0.65 -18.03
C LYS A 360 -24.41 -2.06 -17.50
N ALA A 361 -23.91 -2.95 -18.35
CA ALA A 361 -23.54 -4.30 -17.92
C ALA A 361 -22.23 -4.35 -17.17
N GLN A 362 -21.26 -3.49 -17.51
CA GLN A 362 -20.05 -3.30 -16.71
C GLN A 362 -20.42 -2.83 -15.30
N GLN A 363 -21.27 -1.80 -15.19
CA GLN A 363 -21.74 -1.31 -13.89
C GLN A 363 -22.51 -2.39 -13.12
N ALA A 364 -23.40 -3.15 -13.77
CA ALA A 364 -24.15 -4.21 -13.10
C ALA A 364 -23.25 -5.35 -12.56
N LEU A 365 -22.19 -5.71 -13.29
CA LEU A 365 -21.17 -6.64 -12.80
C LEU A 365 -20.39 -6.07 -11.63
N GLU A 366 -20.01 -4.79 -11.68
CA GLU A 366 -19.33 -4.11 -10.58
C GLU A 366 -20.20 -4.04 -9.31
N ASP A 367 -21.48 -3.70 -9.47
CA ASP A 367 -22.47 -3.64 -8.40
C ASP A 367 -22.69 -5.02 -7.77
N SER A 368 -22.85 -6.06 -8.60
CA SER A 368 -22.98 -7.44 -8.14
C SER A 368 -21.77 -7.88 -7.31
N ARG A 369 -20.56 -7.62 -7.81
CA ARG A 369 -19.31 -7.89 -7.08
C ARG A 369 -19.19 -7.05 -5.81
N ALA A 370 -19.66 -5.80 -5.81
CA ALA A 370 -19.66 -4.95 -4.62
C ALA A 370 -20.61 -5.48 -3.54
N GLN A 371 -21.82 -5.88 -3.92
CA GLN A 371 -22.80 -6.48 -3.01
C GLN A 371 -22.32 -7.82 -2.46
N GLN A 372 -21.71 -8.67 -3.29
CA GLN A 372 -21.09 -9.92 -2.84
C GLN A 372 -20.03 -9.68 -1.77
N ARG A 373 -19.13 -8.71 -2.03
CA ARG A 373 -18.08 -8.32 -1.08
C ARG A 373 -18.69 -7.83 0.23
N GLU A 374 -19.68 -6.96 0.18
CA GLU A 374 -20.32 -6.42 1.40
C GLU A 374 -21.05 -7.51 2.19
N ALA A 375 -21.75 -8.42 1.51
CA ALA A 375 -22.45 -9.55 2.15
C ALA A 375 -21.46 -10.52 2.83
N ALA A 376 -20.33 -10.82 2.16
CA ALA A 376 -19.26 -11.62 2.73
C ALA A 376 -18.61 -10.91 3.94
N GLU A 377 -18.29 -9.63 3.80
CA GLU A 377 -17.68 -8.80 4.85
C GLU A 377 -18.60 -8.68 6.07
N SER A 378 -19.91 -8.55 5.86
CA SER A 378 -20.91 -8.50 6.94
C SER A 378 -20.96 -9.82 7.72
N ALA A 379 -21.04 -10.96 7.02
CA ALA A 379 -21.04 -12.29 7.66
C ALA A 379 -19.71 -12.53 8.41
N TYR A 380 -18.60 -12.07 7.84
CA TYR A 380 -17.29 -12.17 8.47
C TYR A 380 -17.21 -11.38 9.78
N ARG A 381 -17.64 -10.11 9.76
CA ARG A 381 -17.69 -9.21 10.93
C ARG A 381 -18.55 -9.77 12.07
N GLU A 382 -19.70 -10.35 11.73
CA GLU A 382 -20.55 -11.02 12.71
C GLU A 382 -19.81 -12.21 13.35
N GLY A 383 -19.12 -13.02 12.53
CA GLY A 383 -18.30 -14.14 13.01
C GLY A 383 -17.18 -13.70 13.95
N LEU A 384 -16.51 -12.59 13.66
CA LEU A 384 -15.50 -12.01 14.55
C LEU A 384 -16.08 -11.58 15.91
N THR A 385 -17.30 -11.04 15.90
CA THR A 385 -18.00 -10.61 17.12
C THR A 385 -18.27 -11.81 18.04
N HIS A 386 -18.83 -12.89 17.49
CA HIS A 386 -19.07 -14.12 18.23
C HIS A 386 -17.76 -14.77 18.70
N TRP A 387 -16.72 -14.77 17.87
CA TRP A 387 -15.42 -15.29 18.26
C TRP A 387 -14.84 -14.53 19.46
N ALA A 388 -14.91 -13.20 19.43
CA ALA A 388 -14.42 -12.36 20.51
C ALA A 388 -15.22 -12.54 21.81
N GLN A 389 -16.53 -12.85 21.71
CA GLN A 389 -17.38 -13.25 22.83
C GLN A 389 -17.07 -14.67 23.36
N GLY A 390 -16.29 -15.46 22.61
CA GLY A 390 -15.96 -16.85 22.95
C GLY A 390 -16.97 -17.87 22.45
N ASP A 391 -17.96 -17.45 21.66
CA ASP A 391 -18.89 -18.33 20.96
C ASP A 391 -18.24 -18.83 19.67
N LEU A 392 -17.33 -19.81 19.84
CA LEU A 392 -16.56 -20.38 18.73
C LEU A 392 -17.44 -21.13 17.74
N THR A 393 -18.57 -21.70 18.21
CA THR A 393 -19.53 -22.41 17.36
C THR A 393 -20.18 -21.44 16.39
N ARG A 394 -20.76 -20.34 16.88
CA ARG A 394 -21.43 -19.37 16.03
C ARG A 394 -20.45 -18.62 15.11
N ALA A 395 -19.24 -18.34 15.61
CA ALA A 395 -18.18 -17.77 14.79
C ALA A 395 -17.86 -18.63 13.55
N LYS A 396 -17.73 -19.96 13.73
CA LYS A 396 -17.49 -20.89 12.63
C LYS A 396 -18.62 -20.90 11.62
N GLU A 397 -19.87 -20.98 12.06
CA GLU A 397 -21.04 -20.97 11.17
C GLU A 397 -21.06 -19.73 10.27
N LEU A 398 -20.71 -18.58 10.84
CA LEU A 398 -20.67 -17.29 10.15
C LEU A 398 -19.50 -17.17 9.16
N TRP A 399 -18.34 -17.73 9.48
CA TRP A 399 -17.23 -17.80 8.51
C TRP A 399 -17.46 -18.84 7.43
N GLU A 400 -18.12 -19.96 7.72
CA GLU A 400 -18.58 -20.89 6.69
C GLU A 400 -19.63 -20.24 5.78
N LYS A 401 -20.54 -19.44 6.34
CA LYS A 401 -21.46 -18.59 5.57
C LYS A 401 -20.69 -17.60 4.69
N THR A 402 -19.64 -16.97 5.22
CA THR A 402 -18.77 -16.06 4.45
C THR A 402 -18.18 -16.79 3.24
N LEU A 403 -17.68 -18.02 3.42
CA LEU A 403 -17.11 -18.83 2.34
C LEU A 403 -18.16 -19.40 1.36
N ARG A 404 -19.43 -19.48 1.74
CA ARG A 404 -20.53 -19.77 0.81
C ARG A 404 -20.87 -18.56 -0.08
N ILE A 405 -20.65 -17.34 0.41
CA ILE A 405 -20.91 -16.09 -0.33
C ILE A 405 -19.71 -15.72 -1.21
N ASP A 406 -18.50 -15.83 -0.68
CA ASP A 406 -17.24 -15.65 -1.39
C ASP A 406 -16.29 -16.81 -1.04
N PRO A 407 -16.24 -17.85 -1.89
CA PRO A 407 -15.34 -18.99 -1.69
C PRO A 407 -13.85 -18.63 -1.62
N ASN A 408 -13.46 -17.45 -2.09
CA ASN A 408 -12.08 -16.96 -2.11
C ASN A 408 -11.74 -16.01 -0.96
N TYR A 409 -12.68 -15.79 -0.02
CA TYR A 409 -12.48 -14.89 1.11
C TYR A 409 -11.41 -15.41 2.08
N VAL A 410 -10.18 -14.94 1.91
CA VAL A 410 -8.96 -15.45 2.59
C VAL A 410 -9.08 -15.38 4.12
N LYS A 411 -9.60 -14.27 4.64
CA LYS A 411 -9.67 -14.02 6.09
C LYS A 411 -10.60 -15.02 6.82
N ALA A 412 -11.69 -15.45 6.18
CA ALA A 412 -12.61 -16.45 6.74
C ALA A 412 -11.97 -17.84 6.79
N LYS A 413 -11.21 -18.23 5.75
CA LYS A 413 -10.44 -19.49 5.76
C LYS A 413 -9.45 -19.52 6.92
N GLN A 414 -8.70 -18.43 7.12
CA GLN A 414 -7.73 -18.30 8.22
C GLN A 414 -8.41 -18.35 9.59
N ALA A 415 -9.53 -17.63 9.76
CA ALA A 415 -10.29 -17.59 11.00
C ALA A 415 -10.81 -18.98 11.42
N LEU A 416 -11.29 -19.78 10.46
CA LEU A 416 -11.71 -21.17 10.69
C LEU A 416 -10.55 -22.06 11.17
N VAL A 417 -9.37 -21.93 10.56
CA VAL A 417 -8.17 -22.68 10.98
C VAL A 417 -7.77 -22.31 12.40
N LYS A 418 -7.68 -21.02 12.71
CA LYS A 418 -7.29 -20.54 14.05
C LYS A 418 -8.28 -20.95 15.13
N THR A 419 -9.56 -20.95 14.82
CA THR A 419 -10.60 -21.33 15.79
C THR A 419 -10.56 -22.82 16.11
N LYS A 420 -10.28 -23.68 15.13
CA LYS A 420 -9.99 -25.11 15.38
C LYS A 420 -8.76 -25.32 16.27
N GLN A 421 -7.74 -24.46 16.14
CA GLN A 421 -6.55 -24.51 17.01
C GLN A 421 -6.85 -24.03 18.44
N GLU A 422 -7.73 -23.05 18.62
CA GLU A 422 -8.15 -22.60 19.94
C GLU A 422 -8.97 -23.66 20.68
N GLU A 423 -9.86 -24.39 20.00
CA GLU A 423 -10.64 -25.47 20.60
C GLU A 423 -9.80 -26.67 21.04
N SER A 424 -8.71 -26.94 20.32
CA SER A 424 -7.82 -28.07 20.63
C SER A 424 -6.79 -27.75 21.73
N ARG A 425 -6.73 -26.51 22.23
CA ARG A 425 -5.87 -26.15 23.37
C ARG A 425 -6.55 -26.57 24.68
N PRO A 426 -5.89 -27.37 25.54
CA PRO A 426 -6.44 -27.69 26.86
C PRO A 426 -6.61 -26.39 27.68
N ARG A 427 -7.77 -26.26 28.33
CA ARG A 427 -8.17 -25.09 29.11
C ARG A 427 -7.28 -24.86 30.33
#